data_AF-A0A519ZIF7-F1
#
_entry.id   AF-A0A519ZIF7-F1
#
_cell.length_a   1.000
_cell.length_b   1.000
_cell.length_c   1.000
_cell.angle_alpha   90.00
_cell.angle_beta   90.00
_cell.angle_gamma   90.00
#
_symmetry.space_group_name_H-M   'P 1'
#
loop_
_entity.id
_entity.type
_entity.pdbx_description
1 polymer ?
#
loop_
_entity_poly.entity_id
_entity_poly.type
_entity_poly.pdbx_seq_one_letter_code
_entity_poly.pdbx_strand_id
1 'polypeptide(L)'
;IDTVKAAGIRKTSLMTTSRYTRVLPAPVPINFNDARLEPNPKLYQNSYQSVGYLLEGKFRSLFANRAEPGTTKYQPDQNPNAQPSKILVISDGDFLRNDVDTKSGRPMRLGYDRLSSTEFANRELILNATDYLLDETGLIAVRGKQITLRPLDKVQLADKRQSWQLLNLGAPLVLLAAFGAVRAWRRKRRYTRFV
;
A
#
# COMPACT_ATOMS: atom_id res chain seq x y z
N ILE A 1 3.62 -10.57 4.55
CA ILE A 1 2.90 -11.81 4.94
C ILE A 1 2.83 -12.70 3.72
N ASP A 2 3.37 -13.91 3.82
CA ASP A 2 3.14 -14.94 2.80
C ASP A 2 1.87 -15.73 3.13
N THR A 3 1.08 -16.10 2.12
CA THR A 3 -0.17 -16.86 2.33
C THR A 3 -0.19 -18.10 1.46
N VAL A 4 -0.62 -19.23 2.04
CA VAL A 4 -0.69 -20.51 1.34
C VAL A 4 -2.06 -20.74 0.69
N LYS A 5 -2.14 -21.50 -0.40
CA LYS A 5 -3.42 -21.80 -1.07
C LYS A 5 -4.44 -22.37 -0.05
N ALA A 6 -5.63 -21.76 -0.02
CA ALA A 6 -6.75 -22.24 0.78
C ALA A 6 -8.00 -22.29 -0.10
N ALA A 7 -8.56 -23.49 -0.28
CA ALA A 7 -9.75 -23.69 -1.09
C ALA A 7 -10.98 -23.10 -0.39
N GLY A 8 -11.80 -22.33 -1.11
CA GLY A 8 -13.00 -21.71 -0.56
C GLY A 8 -12.77 -20.49 0.35
N ILE A 9 -11.54 -19.98 0.44
CA ILE A 9 -11.20 -18.76 1.16
C ILE A 9 -10.76 -17.68 0.16
N ARG A 10 -11.53 -16.59 0.09
CA ARG A 10 -11.17 -15.38 -0.63
C ARG A 10 -10.20 -14.57 0.24
N LYS A 11 -9.09 -14.13 -0.37
CA LYS A 11 -8.08 -13.30 0.30
C LYS A 11 -8.01 -11.94 -0.36
N THR A 12 -8.27 -10.90 0.41
CA THR A 12 -8.20 -9.52 -0.05
C THR A 12 -7.09 -8.81 0.70
N SER A 13 -6.06 -8.32 -0.02
CA SER A 13 -5.01 -7.51 0.61
C SER A 13 -5.57 -6.13 0.96
N LEU A 14 -5.59 -5.78 2.25
CA LEU A 14 -6.07 -4.48 2.73
C LEU A 14 -4.95 -3.46 2.92
N MET A 15 -3.75 -3.93 3.28
CA MET A 15 -2.61 -3.08 3.56
C MET A 15 -1.38 -3.61 2.83
N THR A 16 -0.66 -2.69 2.19
CA THR A 16 0.56 -2.99 1.47
C THR A 16 1.66 -2.01 1.84
N THR A 17 2.90 -2.45 1.78
CA THR A 17 4.06 -1.57 1.89
C THR A 17 4.15 -0.61 0.70
N SER A 18 5.13 0.28 0.73
CA SER A 18 5.39 1.23 -0.35
C SER A 18 5.89 0.54 -1.63
N ARG A 19 5.98 1.32 -2.70
CA ARG A 19 6.56 0.89 -3.97
C ARG A 19 8.02 0.45 -3.85
N TYR A 20 8.79 1.08 -2.95
CA TYR A 20 10.20 0.78 -2.73
C TYR A 20 10.35 0.03 -1.41
N THR A 21 10.27 -1.29 -1.48
CA THR A 21 10.34 -2.18 -0.33
C THR A 21 11.57 -3.07 -0.42
N ARG A 22 12.22 -3.28 0.72
CA ARG A 22 13.27 -4.27 0.90
C ARG A 22 12.75 -5.35 1.84
N VAL A 23 12.81 -6.61 1.41
CA VAL A 23 12.46 -7.77 2.22
C VAL A 23 13.75 -8.36 2.76
N LEU A 24 13.84 -8.53 4.07
CA LEU A 24 15.01 -9.10 4.73
C LEU A 24 14.65 -10.49 5.25
N PRO A 25 15.37 -11.56 4.88
CA PRO A 25 15.12 -12.90 5.38
C PRO A 25 15.51 -13.01 6.86
N ALA A 26 14.70 -13.68 7.66
CA ALA A 26 14.98 -13.91 9.07
C ALA A 26 16.09 -14.98 9.25
N PRO A 27 16.93 -14.87 10.29
CA PRO A 27 17.00 -13.80 11.29
C PRO A 27 17.74 -12.56 10.77
N VAL A 28 17.25 -11.37 11.12
CA VAL A 28 17.86 -10.08 10.74
C VAL A 28 18.51 -9.46 11.97
N PRO A 29 19.86 -9.33 12.02
CA PRO A 29 20.50 -8.55 13.07
C PRO A 29 20.15 -7.06 12.87
N ILE A 30 19.53 -6.45 13.88
CA ILE A 30 19.17 -5.02 13.84
C ILE A 30 20.26 -4.24 14.57
N ASN A 31 20.98 -3.38 13.86
CA ASN A 31 21.91 -2.43 14.45
C ASN A 31 21.37 -1.00 14.32
N PHE A 32 21.38 -0.22 15.41
CA PHE A 32 20.97 1.18 15.38
C PHE A 32 21.81 2.05 14.43
N ASN A 33 23.05 1.63 14.13
CA ASN A 33 23.89 2.32 13.15
C ASN A 33 23.35 2.19 11.72
N ASP A 34 22.59 1.15 11.41
CA ASP A 34 22.01 0.96 10.07
C ASP A 34 20.96 2.03 9.75
N ALA A 35 20.29 2.59 10.77
CA ALA A 35 19.33 3.68 10.61
C ALA A 35 19.99 5.03 10.21
N ARG A 36 21.33 5.14 10.33
CA ARG A 36 22.10 6.33 9.94
C ARG A 36 22.63 6.25 8.51
N LEU A 37 22.62 5.06 7.90
CA LEU A 37 23.10 4.87 6.54
C LEU A 37 22.03 5.34 5.54
N GLU A 38 22.47 6.03 4.49
CA GLU A 38 21.56 6.39 3.40
C GLU A 38 21.03 5.12 2.71
N PRO A 39 19.70 5.00 2.53
CA PRO A 39 19.12 3.83 1.86
C PRO A 39 19.62 3.70 0.43
N ASN A 40 20.33 2.62 0.11
CA ASN A 40 20.74 2.33 -1.26
C ASN A 40 19.52 1.89 -2.10
N PRO A 41 19.07 2.68 -3.10
CA PRO A 41 17.87 2.38 -3.87
C PRO A 41 17.90 1.02 -4.58
N LYS A 42 19.10 0.53 -4.92
CA LYS A 42 19.29 -0.76 -5.59
C LYS A 42 18.85 -1.96 -4.74
N LEU A 43 18.73 -1.78 -3.42
CA LEU A 43 18.30 -2.83 -2.50
C LEU A 43 16.76 -2.87 -2.32
N TYR A 44 16.04 -1.87 -2.81
CA TYR A 44 14.58 -1.72 -2.64
C TYR A 44 13.84 -2.11 -3.92
N GLN A 45 14.07 -3.34 -4.38
CA GLN A 45 13.54 -3.84 -5.66
C GLN A 45 12.12 -4.39 -5.56
N ASN A 46 11.64 -4.70 -4.36
CA ASN A 46 10.30 -5.25 -4.16
C ASN A 46 9.28 -4.12 -4.07
N SER A 47 8.06 -4.36 -4.54
CA SER A 47 6.97 -3.39 -4.45
C SER A 47 5.74 -3.98 -3.77
N TYR A 48 5.02 -3.14 -3.02
CA TYR A 48 3.67 -3.43 -2.50
C TYR A 48 3.53 -4.79 -1.83
N GLN A 49 4.38 -5.07 -0.85
CA GLN A 49 4.29 -6.30 -0.08
C GLN A 49 3.08 -6.23 0.85
N SER A 50 2.22 -7.25 0.80
CA SER A 50 1.03 -7.27 1.65
C SER A 50 1.40 -7.51 3.11
N VAL A 51 0.90 -6.63 3.97
CA VAL A 51 1.09 -6.64 5.43
C VAL A 51 -0.23 -6.80 6.19
N GLY A 52 -1.35 -6.88 5.47
CA GLY A 52 -2.65 -7.16 6.05
C GLY A 52 -3.61 -7.78 5.04
N TYR A 53 -4.30 -8.83 5.46
CA TYR A 53 -5.26 -9.58 4.65
C TYR A 53 -6.61 -9.69 5.35
N LEU A 54 -7.68 -9.47 4.60
CA LEU A 54 -9.03 -9.91 4.92
C LEU A 54 -9.25 -11.27 4.26
N LEU A 55 -9.57 -12.27 5.08
CA LEU A 55 -9.88 -13.63 4.68
C LEU A 55 -11.37 -13.86 4.84
N GLU A 56 -12.05 -14.29 3.79
CA GLU A 56 -13.50 -14.51 3.79
C GLU A 56 -13.82 -15.89 3.26
N GLY A 57 -14.72 -16.62 3.91
CA GLY A 57 -15.20 -17.90 3.41
C GLY A 57 -15.55 -18.89 4.51
N LYS A 58 -15.63 -20.16 4.15
CA LYS A 58 -15.88 -21.25 5.11
C LYS A 58 -14.54 -21.85 5.53
N PHE A 59 -14.17 -21.62 6.79
CA PHE A 59 -12.90 -22.12 7.32
C PHE A 59 -13.00 -23.60 7.70
N ARG A 60 -11.88 -24.30 7.55
CA ARG A 60 -11.71 -25.66 8.07
C ARG A 60 -11.75 -25.63 9.60
N SER A 61 -12.44 -26.58 10.21
CA SER A 61 -12.51 -26.71 11.67
C SER A 61 -11.12 -27.02 12.25
N LEU A 62 -10.78 -26.40 13.39
CA LEU A 62 -9.57 -26.76 14.15
C LEU A 62 -9.61 -28.22 14.62
N PHE A 63 -10.81 -28.75 14.82
CA PHE A 63 -11.04 -30.13 15.26
C PHE A 63 -11.15 -31.12 14.10
N ALA A 64 -11.00 -30.68 12.85
CA ALA A 64 -11.06 -31.53 11.68
C ALA A 64 -10.13 -32.75 11.81
N ASN A 65 -10.65 -33.95 11.52
CA ASN A 65 -9.94 -35.24 11.64
C ASN A 65 -9.43 -35.56 13.05
N ARG A 66 -9.93 -34.88 14.08
CA ARG A 66 -9.71 -35.29 15.46
C ARG A 66 -10.67 -36.41 15.81
N ALA A 67 -10.14 -37.48 16.41
CA ALA A 67 -10.98 -38.53 16.99
C ALA A 67 -11.72 -37.97 18.22
N GLU A 68 -13.01 -38.26 18.32
CA GLU A 68 -13.77 -37.94 19.53
C GLU A 68 -13.24 -38.76 20.71
N PRO A 69 -13.13 -38.18 21.92
CA PRO A 69 -12.67 -38.92 23.09
C PRO A 69 -13.48 -40.19 23.32
N GLY A 70 -12.82 -41.34 23.35
CA GLY A 70 -13.47 -42.64 23.60
C GLY A 70 -14.21 -43.25 22.41
N THR A 71 -14.08 -42.72 21.20
CA THR A 71 -14.69 -43.33 20.00
C THR A 71 -13.70 -43.41 18.81
N THR A 72 -14.08 -44.16 17.77
CA THR A 72 -13.40 -44.21 16.47
C THR A 72 -14.00 -43.24 15.45
N LYS A 73 -14.90 -42.34 15.88
CA LYS A 73 -15.51 -41.34 15.02
C LYS A 73 -14.59 -40.13 14.90
N TYR A 74 -14.36 -39.71 13.66
CA TYR A 74 -13.56 -38.53 13.34
C TYR A 74 -14.47 -37.34 13.07
N GLN A 75 -14.08 -36.19 13.60
CA GLN A 75 -14.74 -34.92 13.36
C GLN A 75 -14.60 -34.49 11.88
N PRO A 76 -15.67 -33.97 11.24
CA PRO A 76 -15.64 -33.55 9.85
C PRO A 76 -14.72 -32.35 9.62
N ASP A 77 -14.24 -32.19 8.37
CA ASP A 77 -13.35 -31.08 7.99
C ASP A 77 -13.99 -29.70 8.16
N GLN A 78 -15.30 -29.60 7.97
CA GLN A 78 -16.08 -28.40 8.19
C GLN A 78 -17.30 -28.76 9.04
N ASN A 79 -17.69 -27.83 9.93
CA ASN A 79 -18.95 -27.96 10.65
C ASN A 79 -20.10 -27.92 9.61
N PRO A 80 -21.04 -28.88 9.63
CA PRO A 80 -22.20 -28.86 8.72
C PRO A 80 -23.00 -27.55 8.77
N ASN A 81 -23.01 -26.88 9.92
CA ASN A 81 -23.67 -25.60 10.15
C ASN A 81 -22.73 -24.39 10.00
N ALA A 82 -21.54 -24.57 9.42
CA ALA A 82 -20.57 -23.49 9.24
C ALA A 82 -21.11 -22.43 8.28
N GLN A 83 -21.36 -21.24 8.82
CA GLN A 83 -21.61 -20.05 8.03
C GLN A 83 -20.28 -19.48 7.50
N PRO A 84 -20.29 -18.78 6.36
CA PRO A 84 -19.14 -17.99 5.94
C PRO A 84 -18.76 -17.00 7.04
N SER A 85 -17.47 -16.94 7.38
CA SER A 85 -16.95 -15.98 8.34
C SER A 85 -15.82 -15.17 7.73
N LYS A 86 -15.40 -14.15 8.47
CA LYS A 86 -14.39 -13.17 8.06
C LYS A 86 -13.29 -13.14 9.11
N ILE A 87 -12.03 -13.10 8.68
CA ILE A 87 -10.86 -12.96 9.56
C ILE A 87 -9.97 -11.87 9.00
N LEU A 88 -9.63 -10.90 9.84
CA LEU A 88 -8.62 -9.88 9.54
C LEU A 88 -7.28 -10.30 10.13
N VAL A 89 -6.25 -10.36 9.31
CA VAL A 89 -4.87 -10.68 9.70
C VAL A 89 -3.99 -9.48 9.38
N ILE A 90 -3.26 -8.95 10.37
CA ILE A 90 -2.32 -7.85 10.21
C ILE A 90 -0.98 -8.27 10.81
N SER A 91 0.14 -7.94 10.15
CA SER A 91 1.47 -8.44 10.51
C SER A 91 2.07 -7.85 11.78
N ASP A 92 1.55 -6.71 12.22
CA ASP A 92 2.05 -5.92 13.34
C ASP A 92 0.88 -5.61 14.29
N GLY A 93 1.13 -5.61 15.59
CA GLY A 93 0.15 -5.27 16.63
C GLY A 93 0.22 -3.82 17.09
N ASP A 94 1.31 -3.10 16.79
CA ASP A 94 1.53 -1.74 17.30
C ASP A 94 0.51 -0.73 16.75
N PHE A 95 -0.13 -1.01 15.62
CA PHE A 95 -1.12 -0.11 15.03
C PHE A 95 -2.38 0.09 15.87
N LEU A 96 -2.70 -0.83 16.81
CA LEU A 96 -3.80 -0.70 17.77
C LEU A 96 -3.40 0.06 19.05
N ARG A 97 -2.13 0.38 19.24
CA ARG A 97 -1.65 1.00 20.47
C ARG A 97 -1.79 2.53 20.41
N ASN A 98 -2.32 3.11 21.48
CA ASN A 98 -2.28 4.54 21.70
C ASN A 98 -0.97 4.91 22.40
N ASP A 99 -0.28 5.94 21.92
CA ASP A 99 0.77 6.58 22.68
C ASP A 99 0.18 7.35 23.87
N VAL A 100 0.99 7.55 24.91
CA VAL A 100 0.61 8.30 26.10
C VAL A 100 1.35 9.63 26.11
N ASP A 101 0.63 10.71 26.39
CA ASP A 101 1.26 12.00 26.60
C ASP A 101 2.05 11.99 27.91
N THR A 102 3.34 12.30 27.82
CA THR A 102 4.27 12.33 28.95
C THR A 102 3.97 13.45 29.94
N LYS A 103 3.22 14.49 29.54
CA LYS A 103 2.88 15.62 30.42
C LYS A 103 1.55 15.40 31.15
N SER A 104 0.51 14.97 30.43
CA SER A 104 -0.83 14.82 31.00
C SER A 104 -1.17 13.40 31.45
N GLY A 105 -0.38 12.39 31.07
CA GLY A 105 -0.66 10.98 31.33
C GLY A 105 -1.87 10.42 30.56
N ARG A 106 -2.46 11.21 29.65
CA ARG A 106 -3.65 10.81 28.89
C ARG A 106 -3.26 10.05 27.61
N PRO A 107 -4.06 9.06 27.18
CA PRO A 107 -3.86 8.42 25.89
C PRO A 107 -4.10 9.41 24.76
N MET A 108 -3.22 9.41 23.78
CA MET A 108 -3.32 10.20 22.56
C MET A 108 -4.31 9.55 21.59
N ARG A 109 -4.69 10.28 20.53
CA ARG A 109 -5.55 9.74 19.48
C ARG A 109 -4.87 8.55 18.80
N LEU A 110 -5.65 7.52 18.47
CA LEU A 110 -5.12 6.31 17.85
C LEU A 110 -4.61 6.62 16.44
N GLY A 111 -3.34 6.29 16.17
CA GLY A 111 -2.67 6.60 14.91
C GLY A 111 -1.98 7.97 14.89
N TYR A 112 -2.01 8.74 15.98
CA TYR A 112 -1.22 9.96 16.06
C TYR A 112 0.24 9.64 16.42
N ASP A 113 1.18 10.01 15.54
CA ASP A 113 2.62 9.92 15.81
C ASP A 113 3.17 11.26 16.28
N ARG A 114 3.79 11.25 17.47
CA ARG A 114 4.38 12.43 18.11
C ARG A 114 5.61 12.96 17.36
N LEU A 115 6.39 12.09 16.75
CA LEU A 115 7.65 12.46 16.10
C LEU A 115 7.39 13.13 14.75
N SER A 116 6.51 12.55 13.94
CA SER A 116 6.11 13.13 12.65
C SER A 116 4.98 14.15 12.75
N SER A 117 4.35 14.32 13.93
CA SER A 117 3.16 15.16 14.13
C SER A 117 2.04 14.87 13.12
N THR A 118 1.95 13.61 12.68
CA THR A 118 1.04 13.15 11.64
C THR A 118 0.02 12.20 12.25
N GLU A 119 -1.24 12.35 11.84
CA GLU A 119 -2.32 11.44 12.22
C GLU A 119 -2.59 10.44 11.09
N PHE A 120 -2.34 9.17 11.36
CA PHE A 120 -2.62 8.06 10.46
C PHE A 120 -4.04 7.53 10.63
N ALA A 121 -4.56 6.88 9.59
CA ALA A 121 -5.92 6.35 9.55
C ALA A 121 -6.11 5.04 10.36
N ASN A 122 -5.33 4.80 11.41
CA ASN A 122 -5.41 3.57 12.22
C ASN A 122 -6.78 3.45 12.90
N ARG A 123 -7.28 4.56 13.46
CA ARG A 123 -8.62 4.60 14.07
C ARG A 123 -9.72 4.22 13.08
N GLU A 124 -9.69 4.82 11.90
CA GLU A 124 -10.68 4.57 10.85
C GLU A 124 -10.60 3.13 10.36
N LEU A 125 -9.39 2.60 10.16
CA LEU A 125 -9.17 1.21 9.77
C LEU A 125 -9.83 0.25 10.77
N ILE A 126 -9.60 0.43 12.07
CA ILE A 126 -10.14 -0.47 13.10
C ILE A 126 -11.66 -0.37 13.18
N LEU A 127 -12.21 0.85 13.17
CA LEU A 127 -13.66 1.03 13.20
C LEU A 127 -14.31 0.38 11.97
N ASN A 128 -13.81 0.67 10.77
CA ASN A 128 -14.34 0.08 9.53
C ASN A 128 -14.15 -1.44 9.49
N ALA A 129 -13.02 -1.96 9.97
CA ALA A 129 -12.80 -3.40 10.07
C ALA A 129 -13.77 -4.06 11.05
N THR A 130 -14.01 -3.45 12.21
CA THR A 130 -14.93 -3.98 13.21
C THR A 130 -16.36 -4.00 12.69
N ASP A 131 -16.83 -2.88 12.14
CA ASP A 131 -18.15 -2.76 11.51
C ASP A 131 -18.31 -3.80 10.38
N TYR A 132 -17.26 -4.04 9.60
CA TYR A 132 -17.27 -5.01 8.51
C TYR A 132 -17.29 -6.48 9.00
N LEU A 133 -16.58 -6.79 10.09
CA LEU A 133 -16.53 -8.13 10.66
C LEU A 133 -17.83 -8.50 11.41
N LEU A 134 -18.57 -7.50 11.88
CA LEU A 134 -19.87 -7.66 12.54
C LEU A 134 -21.06 -7.60 11.56
N ASP A 135 -20.81 -7.61 10.25
CA ASP A 135 -21.80 -7.54 9.17
C ASP A 135 -22.67 -6.26 9.16
N GLU A 136 -22.18 -5.14 9.72
CA GLU A 136 -22.84 -3.83 9.68
C GLU A 136 -22.51 -3.04 8.39
N THR A 137 -22.60 -3.69 7.24
CA THR A 137 -22.15 -3.15 5.94
C THR A 137 -22.83 -1.83 5.52
N GLY A 138 -24.03 -1.53 6.04
CA GLY A 138 -24.76 -0.29 5.75
C GLY A 138 -24.07 0.98 6.27
N LEU A 139 -23.31 0.90 7.36
CA LEU A 139 -22.66 2.07 8.00
C LEU A 139 -21.37 2.50 7.28
N ILE A 140 -20.66 1.57 6.65
CA ILE A 140 -19.39 1.83 5.96
C ILE A 140 -19.63 2.67 4.69
N ALA A 141 -20.72 2.43 3.97
CA ALA A 141 -21.04 3.15 2.72
C ALA A 141 -21.30 4.65 2.93
N VAL A 142 -21.67 5.06 4.15
CA VAL A 142 -21.98 6.46 4.50
C VAL A 142 -20.72 7.26 4.86
N ARG A 143 -19.61 6.59 5.23
CA ARG A 143 -18.35 7.27 5.54
C ARG A 143 -17.66 7.71 4.25
N GLY A 144 -17.50 9.02 4.10
CA GLY A 144 -16.96 9.65 2.89
C GLY A 144 -15.54 9.17 2.54
N LYS A 145 -15.31 8.87 1.26
CA LYS A 145 -13.99 8.51 0.73
C LYS A 145 -13.10 9.75 0.66
N GLN A 146 -12.05 9.80 1.49
CA GLN A 146 -11.07 10.87 1.41
C GLN A 146 -10.21 10.68 0.14
N ILE A 147 -10.25 11.67 -0.76
CA ILE A 147 -9.40 11.65 -1.96
C ILE A 147 -8.02 12.11 -1.53
N THR A 148 -7.11 11.15 -1.33
CA THR A 148 -5.70 11.47 -1.12
C THR A 148 -5.09 11.87 -2.46
N LEU A 149 -4.45 13.04 -2.49
CA LEU A 149 -3.59 13.43 -3.61
C LEU A 149 -2.46 12.42 -3.68
N ARG A 150 -2.27 11.78 -4.85
CA ARG A 150 -1.16 10.86 -5.07
C ARG A 150 0.13 11.68 -5.11
N PRO A 151 1.01 11.58 -4.10
CA PRO A 151 2.23 12.38 -4.09
C PRO A 151 3.14 11.96 -5.25
N LEU A 152 3.83 12.94 -5.83
CA LEU A 152 4.77 12.70 -6.91
C LEU A 152 5.94 11.84 -6.40
N ASP A 153 6.35 10.85 -7.20
CA ASP A 153 7.47 9.96 -6.88
C ASP A 153 8.80 10.72 -6.96
N LYS A 154 9.27 11.18 -5.79
CA LYS A 154 10.50 11.97 -5.67
C LYS A 154 11.75 11.19 -6.09
N VAL A 155 11.76 9.86 -5.95
CA VAL A 155 12.90 9.01 -6.33
C VAL A 155 13.04 9.00 -7.84
N GLN A 156 11.95 8.72 -8.56
CA GLN A 156 11.97 8.79 -10.03
C GLN A 156 12.28 10.19 -10.54
N LEU A 157 11.79 11.24 -9.85
CA LEU A 157 12.06 12.61 -10.23
C LEU A 157 13.55 12.94 -10.09
N ALA A 158 14.21 12.47 -9.04
CA ALA A 158 15.64 12.67 -8.85
C ALA A 158 16.46 11.98 -9.95
N ASP A 159 16.17 10.71 -10.23
CA ASP A 159 16.88 9.93 -11.26
C ASP A 159 16.71 10.50 -12.67
N LYS A 160 15.49 10.93 -13.01
CA LYS A 160 15.17 11.43 -14.36
C LYS A 160 15.28 12.95 -14.49
N ARG A 161 15.70 13.65 -13.44
CA ARG A 161 15.70 15.12 -13.38
C ARG A 161 16.37 15.74 -14.60
N GLN A 162 17.57 15.26 -14.93
CA GLN A 162 18.34 15.78 -16.06
C GLN A 162 17.63 15.56 -17.40
N SER A 163 17.04 14.38 -17.60
CA SER A 163 16.27 14.09 -18.83
C SER A 163 15.06 15.01 -18.97
N TRP A 164 14.31 15.22 -17.89
CA TRP A 164 13.17 16.14 -17.87
C TRP A 164 13.59 17.60 -18.08
N GLN A 165 14.73 18.01 -17.51
CA GLN A 165 15.29 19.35 -17.72
C GLN A 165 15.70 19.58 -19.17
N LEU A 166 16.41 18.62 -19.79
CA LEU A 166 16.80 18.69 -21.20
C LEU A 166 15.58 18.73 -22.13
N LEU A 167 14.55 17.93 -21.85
CA LEU A 167 13.33 17.94 -22.65
C LEU A 167 12.62 19.29 -22.55
N ASN A 168 12.42 19.82 -21.33
CA ASN A 168 11.73 21.08 -21.12
C ASN A 168 12.50 22.29 -21.64
N LEU A 169 13.83 22.24 -21.66
CA LEU A 169 14.67 23.32 -22.20
C LEU A 169 14.85 23.20 -23.72
N GLY A 170 15.06 21.99 -24.22
CA GLY A 170 15.34 21.72 -25.63
C GLY A 170 14.09 21.78 -26.51
N ALA A 171 12.94 21.24 -26.05
CA ALA A 171 11.73 21.17 -26.86
C ALA A 171 11.23 22.56 -27.34
N PRO A 172 11.19 23.62 -26.50
CA PRO A 172 10.78 24.96 -26.96
C PRO A 172 11.73 25.54 -28.01
N LEU A 173 13.05 25.33 -27.85
CA LEU A 173 14.06 25.82 -28.80
C LEU A 173 13.93 25.12 -30.16
N VAL A 174 13.71 23.80 -30.15
CA VAL A 174 13.49 23.03 -31.38
C VAL A 174 12.20 23.48 -32.08
N LEU A 175 11.12 23.72 -31.33
CA LEU A 175 9.87 24.24 -31.89
C LEU A 175 10.04 25.62 -32.53
N LEU A 176 10.79 26.53 -31.90
CA LEU A 176 11.10 27.84 -32.48
C LEU A 176 11.92 27.73 -33.76
N ALA A 177 12.96 26.89 -33.77
CA ALA A 177 13.79 26.67 -34.94
C ALA A 177 12.97 26.06 -36.11
N ALA A 178 12.13 25.08 -35.82
CA ALA A 178 11.24 24.47 -36.81
C ALA A 178 10.25 25.49 -37.39
N PHE A 179 9.64 26.33 -36.54
CA PHE A 179 8.74 27.40 -36.98
C PHE A 179 9.47 28.42 -37.87
N GLY A 180 10.67 28.82 -37.48
CA GLY A 180 11.54 29.70 -38.28
C GLY A 180 11.86 29.11 -39.66
N ALA A 181 12.25 27.84 -39.71
CA ALA A 181 12.56 27.14 -40.96
C ALA A 181 11.33 27.03 -41.88
N VAL A 182 10.18 26.65 -41.35
CA VAL A 182 8.92 26.58 -42.10
C VAL A 182 8.53 27.95 -42.65
N ARG A 183 8.69 29.02 -41.86
CA ARG A 183 8.43 30.40 -42.30
C ARG A 183 9.37 30.82 -43.43
N ALA A 184 10.67 30.54 -43.30
CA ALA A 184 11.68 30.87 -44.31
C ALA A 184 11.41 30.13 -45.63
N TRP A 185 11.10 28.84 -45.56
CA TRP A 185 10.73 28.03 -46.73
C TRP A 185 9.46 28.53 -47.42
N ARG A 186 8.40 28.85 -46.66
CA ARG A 186 7.16 29.45 -47.19
C ARG A 186 7.42 30.81 -47.84
N ARG A 187 8.30 31.64 -47.26
CA ARG A 187 8.68 32.94 -47.84
C ARG A 187 9.42 32.75 -49.17
N LYS A 188 10.41 31.85 -49.24
CA LYS A 188 11.16 31.56 -50.47
C LYS A 188 10.24 31.07 -51.60
N ARG A 189 9.22 30.26 -51.30
CA ARG A 189 8.24 29.81 -52.31
C ARG A 189 7.29 30.91 -52.81
N ARG A 190 6.95 31.90 -51.98
CA ARG A 190 6.01 32.97 -52.36
C ARG A 190 6.66 34.17 -53.03
N TYR A 191 7.92 34.49 -52.72
CA TYR A 191 8.56 35.72 -53.19
C TYR A 191 9.73 35.52 -54.15
N THR A 192 10.11 34.27 -54.47
CA THR A 192 11.20 33.98 -55.45
C THR A 192 10.65 33.46 -56.79
N ARG A 193 9.34 33.63 -57.04
CA ARG A 193 8.68 33.30 -58.31
C ARG A 193 8.18 34.59 -58.98
N PHE A 194 9.12 35.48 -59.27
CA PHE A 194 8.98 36.60 -60.20
C PHE A 194 10.33 36.74 -60.91
N VAL A 195 10.50 35.94 -61.94
CA VAL A 195 11.30 36.20 -63.14
C VAL A 195 10.39 35.83 -64.30
#